data_AF-A0A3M1QZ61-F1
#
_entry.id   AF-A0A3M1QZ61-F1
#
_cell.length_a   1.000
_cell.length_b   1.000
_cell.length_c   1.000
_cell.angle_alpha   90.00
_cell.angle_beta   90.00
_cell.angle_gamma   90.00
#
_symmetry.space_group_name_H-M   'P 1'
#
loop_
_entity.id
_entity.type
_entity.pdbx_description
1 polymer ?
#
loop_
_entity_poly.entity_id
_entity_poly.type
_entity_poly.pdbx_seq_one_letter_code
_entity_poly.pdbx_strand_id
1 'polypeptide(L)' 'MKTGRGNGFKFQDYSVTALVQKVEEAVTLYRQNPRAWRKVMMNAMQADFSWKKSARRYVELYRVAQAQDGGV' A
#
# COMPACT_ATOMS: atom_id res chain seq x y z
N MET A 1 -8.67 9.76 -2.76
CA MET A 1 -8.90 9.06 -1.46
C MET A 1 -10.39 9.00 -1.07
N LYS A 2 -11.18 8.08 -1.63
CA LYS A 2 -12.64 8.05 -1.37
C LYS A 2 -13.09 7.33 -0.08
N THR A 3 -12.25 6.46 0.49
CA THR A 3 -12.65 5.60 1.64
C THR A 3 -11.96 5.92 2.96
N GLY A 4 -10.95 6.80 2.95
CA GLY A 4 -10.14 7.13 4.15
C GLY A 4 -9.30 5.97 4.71
N ARG A 5 -9.19 4.84 3.99
CA ARG A 5 -8.43 3.64 4.40
C ARG A 5 -7.01 3.57 3.84
N GLY A 6 -6.62 4.52 2.98
CA GLY A 6 -5.29 4.54 2.37
C GLY A 6 -4.19 4.86 3.38
N ASN A 7 -3.02 4.28 3.18
CA ASN A 7 -1.80 4.51 3.97
C ASN A 7 -0.73 5.30 3.20
N GLY A 8 -1.08 5.87 2.04
CA GLY A 8 -0.17 6.64 1.21
C GLY A 8 -0.78 6.98 -0.14
N PHE A 9 0.10 7.29 -1.10
CA PHE A 9 -0.27 7.69 -2.45
C PHE A 9 0.39 6.75 -3.45
N LYS A 10 -0.41 6.22 -4.37
CA LYS A 10 0.05 5.36 -5.47
C LYS A 10 -0.33 6.00 -6.79
N PHE A 11 0.56 5.90 -7.76
CA PHE A 11 0.30 6.20 -9.17
C PHE A 11 0.62 4.94 -10.00
N GLN A 12 0.00 4.81 -11.17
CA GLN A 12 0.11 3.59 -11.99
C GLN A 12 1.16 3.76 -13.08
N ASP A 13 1.13 4.87 -13.80
CA ASP A 13 2.03 5.08 -14.93
C ASP A 13 3.45 5.36 -14.45
N TYR A 14 4.42 4.64 -15.00
CA TYR A 14 5.83 4.90 -14.76
C TYR A 14 6.30 6.11 -15.59
N SER A 15 5.80 7.30 -15.24
CA SER A 15 6.10 8.55 -15.91
C SER A 15 6.36 9.68 -14.91
N VAL A 16 7.17 10.65 -15.32
CA VAL A 16 7.44 11.86 -14.54
C VAL A 16 6.14 12.62 -14.25
N THR A 17 5.27 12.74 -15.25
CA THR A 17 3.99 13.43 -15.11
C THR A 17 3.11 12.79 -14.03
N ALA A 18 2.97 11.46 -14.03
CA ALA A 18 2.16 10.77 -13.04
C ALA A 18 2.74 10.88 -11.62
N LEU A 19 4.08 10.86 -11.50
CA LEU A 19 4.75 11.11 -10.22
C LEU A 19 4.48 12.52 -9.71
N VAL A 20 4.70 13.55 -10.53
CA VAL A 20 4.51 14.96 -10.16
C VAL A 20 3.07 15.21 -9.72
N GLN A 21 2.09 14.77 -10.51
CA GLN A 21 0.67 14.90 -10.17
C GLN A 21 0.34 14.25 -8.82
N LYS A 22 0.94 13.09 -8.53
CA LYS A 22 0.67 12.38 -7.28
C LYS A 22 1.31 13.07 -6.07
N VAL A 23 2.49 13.66 -6.24
CA VAL A 23 3.15 14.46 -5.21
C VAL A 23 2.37 15.75 -4.94
N GLU A 24 1.88 16.43 -5.97
CA GLU A 24 1.04 17.62 -5.84
C GLU A 24 -0.26 17.30 -5.08
N GLU A 25 -0.90 16.15 -5.35
CA GLU A 25 -2.06 15.67 -4.59
C GLU A 25 -1.71 15.49 -3.10
N ALA A 26 -0.56 14.92 -2.80
CA ALA A 26 -0.11 14.70 -1.43
C ALA A 26 0.17 16.03 -0.69
N VAL A 27 0.85 16.97 -1.33
CA VAL A 27 1.12 18.31 -0.78
C VAL A 27 -0.18 19.09 -0.57
N THR A 28 -1.11 18.99 -1.52
CA THR A 28 -2.43 19.61 -1.41
C THR A 28 -3.19 19.08 -0.20
N LEU A 29 -3.22 17.74 -0.02
CA LEU A 29 -3.88 17.14 1.15
C LEU A 29 -3.22 17.57 2.46
N TYR A 30 -1.90 17.60 2.52
CA TYR A 30 -1.13 18.05 3.68
C TYR A 30 -1.51 19.48 4.09
N ARG A 31 -1.58 20.40 3.13
CA ARG A 31 -1.88 21.82 3.38
C ARG A 31 -3.35 22.08 3.68
N GLN A 32 -4.26 21.46 2.92
CA GLN A 32 -5.67 21.82 2.93
C GLN A 32 -6.51 20.99 3.91
N ASN A 33 -6.06 19.78 4.28
CA ASN A 33 -6.84 18.90 5.15
C ASN A 33 -5.97 18.15 6.17
N PRO A 34 -5.55 18.82 7.27
CA PRO A 34 -4.71 18.22 8.31
C PRO A 34 -5.32 16.97 8.97
N ARG A 35 -6.66 16.92 9.07
CA ARG A 35 -7.38 15.74 9.62
C ARG A 35 -7.23 14.53 8.72
N ALA A 36 -7.43 14.69 7.42
CA ALA A 36 -7.24 13.62 6.44
C ALA A 36 -5.77 13.20 6.35
N TRP A 37 -4.84 14.17 6.36
CA TRP A 37 -3.41 13.89 6.42
C TRP A 37 -3.04 13.02 7.63
N ARG A 38 -3.49 13.39 8.83
CA ARG A 38 -3.26 12.62 10.05
C ARG A 38 -3.82 11.20 9.94
N LYS A 39 -4.98 11.02 9.32
CA LYS A 39 -5.57 9.70 9.11
C LYS A 39 -4.67 8.82 8.23
N VAL A 40 -4.13 9.36 7.14
CA VAL A 40 -3.21 8.63 6.25
C VAL A 40 -1.94 8.22 7.00
N MET A 41 -1.35 9.13 7.78
CA MET A 41 -0.19 8.83 8.62
C MET A 41 -0.48 7.72 9.63
N MET A 42 -1.60 7.82 10.36
CA MET A 42 -1.99 6.81 11.35
C MET A 42 -2.25 5.44 10.70
N ASN A 43 -2.83 5.40 9.51
CA ASN A 43 -3.02 4.16 8.76
C ASN A 43 -1.68 3.53 8.36
N ALA A 44 -0.68 4.35 7.99
CA ALA A 44 0.67 3.87 7.67
C ALA A 44 1.39 3.33 8.90
N MET A 45 1.30 4.03 10.04
CA MET A 45 1.92 3.60 11.29
C MET A 45 1.31 2.30 11.86
N GLN A 46 0.01 2.06 11.60
CA GLN A 46 -0.69 0.86 12.03
C GLN A 46 -0.55 -0.32 11.05
N ALA A 47 0.02 -0.10 9.86
CA ALA A 47 0.18 -1.17 8.90
C ALA A 47 1.30 -2.12 9.33
N ASP A 48 1.00 -3.42 9.39
CA ASP A 48 1.99 -4.46 9.65
C ASP A 48 2.87 -4.65 8.41
N PHE A 49 4.12 -4.19 8.50
CA PHE A 49 5.21 -4.39 7.52
C PHE A 49 6.26 -5.40 8.02
N SER A 50 5.92 -6.25 9.00
CA SER A 50 6.86 -7.22 9.56
C SER A 50 7.21 -8.34 8.57
N TRP A 51 8.43 -8.86 8.70
CA TRP A 51 8.86 -10.09 8.01
C TRP A 51 7.94 -11.27 8.29
N LYS A 52 7.39 -11.37 9.51
CA LYS A 52 6.46 -12.43 9.90
C LYS A 52 5.22 -12.45 9.00
N LYS A 53 4.68 -11.29 8.64
CA LYS A 53 3.54 -11.18 7.72
C LYS A 53 3.91 -11.59 6.30
N SER A 54 5.05 -11.13 5.80
CA SER A 54 5.55 -11.48 4.46
C SER A 54 5.82 -12.98 4.35
N ALA A 55 6.52 -13.58 5.31
CA ALA A 55 6.83 -15.00 5.34
C ALA A 55 5.56 -15.88 5.32
N ARG A 56 4.51 -15.52 6.08
CA ARG A 56 3.23 -16.25 6.05
C ARG A 56 2.64 -16.31 4.64
N ARG A 57 2.68 -15.20 3.89
CA ARG A 57 2.18 -15.15 2.51
C ARG A 57 3.02 -16.02 1.56
N TYR A 58 4.34 -16.04 1.73
CA TYR A 58 5.20 -16.93 0.95
C TYR A 58 4.90 -18.41 1.23
N VAL A 59 4.73 -18.79 2.50
CA VAL A 59 4.35 -20.16 2.87
C VAL A 59 3.01 -20.56 2.25
N GLU A 60 2.02 -19.67 2.30
CA GLU A 60 0.73 -19.90 1.64
C GLU A 60 0.88 -20.08 0.12
N LEU A 61 1.64 -19.21 -0.53
CA LEU A 61 1.91 -19.31 -1.97
C LEU A 61 2.58 -20.65 -2.33
N TYR A 62 3.58 -21.08 -1.55
CA TYR A 62 4.24 -22.36 -1.79
C TYR A 62 3.33 -23.56 -1.58
N ARG A 63 2.43 -23.52 -0.58
CA ARG A 63 1.42 -24.58 -0.41
C ARG A 63 0.47 -24.67 -1.60
N VAL A 64 0.06 -23.53 -2.16
CA VAL A 64 -0.78 -23.49 -3.36
C VAL A 64 -0.05 -24.09 -4.56
N ALA A 65 1.22 -23.71 -4.77
CA ALA A 65 2.04 -24.26 -5.85
C ALA A 65 2.21 -25.78 -5.71
N GLN A 66 2.54 -26.27 -4.52
CA GLN A 66 2.69 -27.71 -4.24
C GLN A 66 1.40 -28.50 -4.45
N ALA A 67 0.24 -27.92 -4.14
CA ALA A 67 -1.06 -28.58 -4.36
C ALA A 67 -1.44 -28.65 -5.85
N GLN A 68 -0.96 -27.70 -6.67
CA GLN A 68 -1.21 -27.67 -8.11
C GLN A 68 -0.29 -28.62 -8.89
N ASP A 69 0.93 -28.82 -8.40
CA ASP A 69 1.92 -29.70 -9.04
C ASP A 69 1.63 -31.20 -8.84
N GLY A 70 0.57 -31.56 -8.11
CA GLY A 70 0.21 -32.96 -7.85
C GLY A 70 1.33 -33.66 -7.08
N GLY A 71 1.25 -33.61 -5.74
CA GLY A 71 2.13 -34.42 -4.90
C GLY A 71 2.21 -35.85 -5.44
N VAL A 72 3.45 -36.33 -5.61
CA VAL A 72 3.77 -37.75 -5.82
C VAL A 72 2.99 -38.62 -4.86
#